data_AF-I2JMC6-F1
#
_entry.id   AF-I2JMC6-F1
#
_cell.length_a   1.000
_cell.length_b   1.000
_cell.length_c   1.000
_cell.angle_alpha   90.00
_cell.angle_beta   90.00
_cell.angle_gamma   90.00
#
_symmetry.space_group_name_H-M   'P 1'
#
loop_
_entity.id
_entity.type
_entity.pdbx_description
1 polymer ?
#
loop_
_entity_poly.entity_id
_entity_poly.type
_entity_poly.pdbx_seq_one_letter_code
_entity_poly.pdbx_strand_id
1 'polypeptide(L)'
;MNTLTKETARSLAKIINSRLSTCYNDDLVAILGTGRESNNEQAVQSWLMSRFAHIEVGRADMLMEYASEVLTQHLDDIRLEVAIGVITELPLQPSFIPARALTERELHCIARSIYLLVLRQGPRDYLDTLIELVLGGDGNTIDKIAAWIPSQIEAYTYFPSELTLPLAQNMMQKLRQASEFY
;
A
#
# COMPACT_ATOMS: atom_id res chain seq x y z
N MET A 1 30.38 -7.56 -14.44
CA MET A 1 29.38 -7.21 -13.40
C MET A 1 28.00 -7.44 -14.00
N ASN A 2 27.25 -8.41 -13.51
CA ASN A 2 25.86 -8.66 -13.96
C ASN A 2 24.94 -7.97 -12.95
N THR A 3 24.52 -6.74 -13.26
CA THR A 3 23.50 -6.00 -12.50
C THR A 3 22.12 -6.60 -12.74
N LEU A 4 21.17 -6.32 -11.84
CA LEU A 4 19.78 -6.75 -12.01
C LEU A 4 19.17 -6.10 -13.27
N THR A 5 18.86 -6.91 -14.27
CA THR A 5 18.18 -6.44 -15.49
C THR A 5 16.67 -6.34 -15.28
N LYS A 6 16.01 -5.53 -16.11
CA LYS A 6 14.55 -5.34 -16.07
C LYS A 6 13.79 -6.66 -16.29
N GLU A 7 14.29 -7.53 -17.16
CA GLU A 7 13.72 -8.84 -17.47
C GLU A 7 13.84 -9.81 -16.29
N THR A 8 14.99 -9.80 -15.62
CA THR A 8 15.22 -10.60 -14.41
C THR A 8 14.32 -10.11 -13.27
N ALA A 9 14.25 -8.79 -13.05
CA ALA A 9 13.36 -8.19 -12.05
C ALA A 9 11.89 -8.52 -12.30
N ARG A 10 11.44 -8.55 -13.56
CA ARG A 10 10.06 -8.96 -13.91
C ARG A 10 9.79 -10.41 -13.53
N SER A 11 10.74 -11.30 -13.84
CA SER A 11 10.60 -12.73 -13.54
C SER A 11 10.56 -12.98 -12.03
N LEU A 12 11.42 -12.30 -11.28
CA LEU A 12 11.41 -12.32 -9.81
C LEU A 12 10.12 -11.74 -9.25
N ALA A 13 9.64 -10.61 -9.78
CA ALA A 13 8.40 -9.98 -9.33
C ALA A 13 7.19 -10.91 -9.48
N LYS A 14 7.10 -11.71 -10.56
CA LYS A 14 6.06 -12.73 -10.71
C LYS A 14 6.10 -13.78 -9.62
N ILE A 15 7.29 -14.30 -9.32
CA ILE A 15 7.48 -15.37 -8.33
C ILE A 15 7.20 -14.84 -6.92
N ILE A 16 7.69 -13.64 -6.60
CA ILE A 16 7.46 -13.00 -5.30
C ILE A 16 5.97 -12.68 -5.14
N ASN A 17 5.34 -12.08 -6.16
CA ASN A 17 3.92 -11.72 -6.11
C ASN A 17 3.00 -12.94 -5.94
N SER A 18 3.34 -14.11 -6.49
CA SER A 18 2.55 -15.33 -6.28
C SER A 18 2.70 -15.95 -4.90
N ARG A 19 3.74 -15.58 -4.15
CA ARG A 19 3.99 -16.04 -2.77
C ARG A 19 3.46 -15.09 -1.71
N LEU A 20 3.24 -13.82 -2.05
CA LEU A 20 2.64 -12.85 -1.14
C LEU A 20 1.15 -13.15 -0.97
N SER A 21 0.73 -13.41 0.28
CA SER A 21 -0.68 -13.53 0.61
C SER A 21 -1.29 -12.13 0.73
N THR A 22 -1.93 -11.66 -0.33
CA THR A 22 -2.67 -10.39 -0.35
C THR A 22 -4.18 -10.64 -0.39
N CYS A 23 -4.98 -9.62 -0.06
CA CYS A 23 -6.44 -9.75 -0.09
C CYS A 23 -6.99 -9.52 -1.50
N TYR A 24 -6.29 -8.68 -2.27
CA TYR A 24 -6.67 -8.27 -3.62
C TYR A 24 -5.48 -8.35 -4.57
N ASN A 25 -5.75 -8.30 -5.88
CA ASN A 25 -4.72 -8.43 -6.92
C ASN A 25 -3.95 -7.13 -7.20
N ASP A 26 -4.34 -6.01 -6.58
CA ASP A 26 -3.80 -4.66 -6.80
C ASP A 26 -3.54 -3.85 -5.52
N ASP A 27 -3.62 -4.48 -4.35
CA ASP A 27 -3.45 -3.85 -3.03
C ASP A 27 -2.01 -3.55 -2.60
N LEU A 28 -1.00 -3.93 -3.40
CA LEU A 28 0.39 -3.53 -3.20
C LEU A 28 0.79 -2.36 -4.10
N VAL A 29 -0.01 -2.04 -5.13
CA VAL A 29 0.31 -0.96 -6.07
C VAL A 29 0.43 0.37 -5.35
N ALA A 30 -0.53 0.67 -4.48
CA ALA A 30 -0.50 1.92 -3.71
C ALA A 30 0.40 1.83 -2.46
N ILE A 31 1.08 0.71 -2.21
CA ILE A 31 2.06 0.59 -1.11
C ILE A 31 3.49 0.70 -1.65
N LEU A 32 3.79 -0.06 -2.70
CA LEU A 32 5.14 -0.21 -3.26
C LEU A 32 5.37 0.65 -4.50
N GLY A 33 4.29 0.98 -5.21
CA GLY A 33 4.37 1.63 -6.52
C GLY A 33 4.92 3.04 -6.45
N THR A 34 5.52 3.47 -7.54
CA THR A 34 5.86 4.87 -7.81
C THR A 34 4.70 5.59 -8.52
N GLY A 35 3.54 4.92 -8.62
CA GLY A 35 2.29 5.40 -9.22
C GLY A 35 2.23 5.34 -10.73
N ARG A 36 3.14 4.60 -11.36
CA ARG A 36 3.11 4.29 -12.80
C ARG A 36 2.69 2.86 -13.09
N GLU A 37 2.63 2.05 -12.04
CA GLU A 37 2.39 0.62 -12.10
C GLU A 37 0.89 0.32 -12.15
N SER A 38 0.52 -0.63 -13.00
CA SER A 38 -0.88 -1.01 -13.20
C SER A 38 -1.37 -2.16 -12.31
N ASN A 39 -0.45 -2.88 -11.65
CA ASN A 39 -0.71 -4.07 -10.84
C ASN A 39 0.45 -4.38 -9.88
N ASN A 40 0.21 -5.31 -8.93
CA ASN A 40 1.18 -5.70 -7.90
C ASN A 40 2.51 -6.21 -8.51
N GLU A 41 2.48 -6.99 -9.59
CA GLU A 41 3.70 -7.47 -10.27
C GLU A 41 4.59 -6.30 -10.72
N GLN A 42 4.01 -5.29 -11.36
CA GLN A 42 4.76 -4.11 -11.79
C GLN A 42 5.27 -3.29 -10.60
N ALA A 43 4.48 -3.16 -9.53
CA ALA A 43 4.90 -2.46 -8.31
C ALA A 43 6.09 -3.17 -7.64
N VAL A 44 6.03 -4.49 -7.51
CA VAL A 44 7.15 -5.31 -7.01
C VAL A 44 8.36 -5.19 -7.95
N GLN A 45 8.16 -5.21 -9.27
CA GLN A 45 9.25 -5.02 -10.23
C GLN A 45 9.95 -3.66 -10.04
N SER A 46 9.20 -2.57 -9.96
CA SER A 46 9.74 -1.22 -9.73
C SER A 46 10.50 -1.15 -8.40
N TRP A 47 9.94 -1.74 -7.35
CA TRP A 47 10.56 -1.82 -6.03
C TRP A 47 11.87 -2.63 -6.04
N LEU A 48 11.90 -3.77 -6.74
CA LEU A 48 13.12 -4.56 -6.92
C LEU A 48 14.19 -3.76 -7.65
N MET A 49 13.83 -3.07 -8.72
CA MET A 49 14.77 -2.24 -9.47
C MET A 49 15.31 -1.08 -8.62
N SER A 50 14.49 -0.43 -7.79
CA SER A 50 14.96 0.69 -6.97
C SER A 50 15.91 0.26 -5.85
N ARG A 51 15.74 -0.95 -5.30
CA ARG A 51 16.52 -1.46 -4.16
C ARG A 51 17.72 -2.32 -4.55
N PHE A 52 17.62 -3.07 -5.66
CA PHE A 52 18.57 -4.12 -6.01
C PHE A 52 19.29 -3.89 -7.34
N ALA A 53 19.07 -2.77 -8.05
CA ALA A 53 19.69 -2.50 -9.35
C ALA A 53 21.22 -2.65 -9.36
N HIS A 54 21.88 -2.35 -8.24
CA HIS A 54 23.34 -2.36 -8.12
C HIS A 54 23.91 -3.64 -7.48
N ILE A 55 23.08 -4.63 -7.15
CA ILE A 55 23.54 -5.88 -6.55
C ILE A 55 24.09 -6.79 -7.65
N GLU A 56 25.30 -7.31 -7.43
CA GLU A 56 25.93 -8.27 -8.35
C GLU A 56 25.18 -9.61 -8.28
N VAL A 57 24.54 -9.99 -9.39
CA VAL A 57 23.74 -11.20 -9.50
C VAL A 57 24.66 -12.40 -9.70
N GLY A 58 25.35 -12.82 -8.65
CA GLY A 58 26.19 -14.03 -8.64
C GLY A 58 25.42 -15.32 -8.32
N ARG A 59 24.25 -15.21 -7.68
CA ARG A 59 23.39 -16.35 -7.26
C ARG A 59 21.92 -15.93 -7.29
N ALA A 60 21.25 -16.17 -8.41
CA ALA A 60 19.86 -15.75 -8.62
C ALA A 60 18.88 -16.34 -7.57
N ASP A 61 19.11 -17.57 -7.13
CA ASP A 61 18.25 -18.23 -6.12
C ASP A 61 18.35 -17.54 -4.75
N MET A 62 19.56 -17.16 -4.33
CA MET A 62 19.76 -16.39 -3.10
C MET A 62 19.17 -14.99 -3.22
N LEU A 63 19.22 -14.37 -4.41
CA LEU A 63 18.62 -13.06 -4.64
C LEU A 63 17.10 -13.10 -4.50
N MET A 64 16.45 -14.19 -4.94
CA MET A 64 15.00 -14.34 -4.81
C MET A 64 14.58 -14.46 -3.34
N GLU A 65 15.18 -15.39 -2.59
CA GLU A 65 14.85 -15.58 -1.16
C GLU A 65 15.11 -14.30 -0.38
N TYR A 66 16.29 -13.69 -0.58
CA TYR A 66 16.64 -12.44 0.06
C TYR A 66 15.70 -11.29 -0.31
N ALA A 67 15.36 -11.11 -1.59
CA ALA A 67 14.43 -10.05 -1.99
C ALA A 67 13.01 -10.27 -1.45
N SER A 68 12.56 -11.52 -1.36
CA SER A 68 11.28 -11.87 -0.74
C SER A 68 11.28 -11.53 0.75
N GLU A 69 12.33 -11.91 1.48
CA GLU A 69 12.47 -11.59 2.91
C GLU A 69 12.51 -10.08 3.15
N VAL A 70 13.30 -9.35 2.37
CA VAL A 70 13.39 -7.88 2.49
C VAL A 70 12.05 -7.21 2.17
N LEU A 71 11.29 -7.72 1.19
CA LEU A 71 9.97 -7.17 0.87
C LEU A 71 8.97 -7.46 1.99
N THR A 72 8.95 -8.68 2.53
CA THR A 72 8.11 -9.05 3.66
C THR A 72 8.43 -8.16 4.87
N GLN A 73 9.71 -8.02 5.21
CA GLN A 73 10.14 -7.14 6.30
C GLN A 73 9.70 -5.70 6.06
N HIS A 74 9.89 -5.18 4.85
CA HIS A 74 9.46 -3.82 4.51
C HIS A 74 7.96 -3.61 4.69
N LEU A 75 7.13 -4.56 4.28
CA LEU A 75 5.68 -4.49 4.48
C LEU A 75 5.30 -4.58 5.97
N ASP A 76 6.01 -5.40 6.74
CA ASP A 76 5.77 -5.53 8.18
C ASP A 76 6.19 -4.27 8.94
N ASP A 77 7.28 -3.61 8.53
CA ASP A 77 7.69 -2.30 9.06
C ASP A 77 6.62 -1.24 8.80
N ILE A 78 6.08 -1.16 7.57
CA ILE A 78 5.00 -0.22 7.23
C ILE A 78 3.75 -0.52 8.06
N ARG A 79 3.36 -1.79 8.19
CA ARG A 79 2.23 -2.19 9.04
C ARG A 79 2.47 -1.82 10.49
N LEU A 80 3.69 -1.94 10.99
CA LEU A 80 4.06 -1.53 12.34
C LEU A 80 3.94 -0.01 12.51
N GLU A 81 4.38 0.78 11.54
CA GLU A 81 4.23 2.24 11.55
C GLU A 81 2.75 2.67 11.60
N VAL A 82 1.93 2.10 10.70
CA VAL A 82 0.47 2.26 10.72
C VAL A 82 -0.08 1.85 12.07
N ALA A 83 0.37 0.70 12.57
CA ALA A 83 -0.07 0.15 13.83
C ALA A 83 0.28 1.02 15.02
N ILE A 84 1.43 1.69 15.06
CA ILE A 84 1.81 2.61 16.15
C ILE A 84 0.96 3.88 16.10
N GLY A 85 0.43 4.24 14.93
CA GLY A 85 -0.42 5.41 14.76
C GLY A 85 0.37 6.72 14.77
N VAL A 86 1.65 6.66 14.36
CA VAL A 86 2.41 7.87 14.04
C VAL A 86 1.71 8.50 12.84
N ILE A 87 1.23 9.74 12.96
CA ILE A 87 0.59 10.43 11.85
C ILE A 87 1.70 11.08 11.02
N THR A 88 1.95 10.54 9.84
CA THR A 88 2.71 11.25 8.82
C THR A 88 1.80 12.32 8.24
N GLU A 89 2.28 13.56 8.18
CA GLU A 89 1.54 14.64 7.53
C GLU A 89 1.26 14.28 6.07
N LEU A 90 0.04 14.58 5.61
CA LEU A 90 -0.26 14.46 4.19
C LEU A 90 0.66 15.39 3.41
N PRO A 91 1.33 14.90 2.35
CA PRO A 91 2.26 15.72 1.58
C PRO A 91 1.55 16.97 1.02
N LEU A 92 2.09 18.15 1.32
CA LEU A 92 1.55 19.42 0.85
C LEU A 92 1.84 19.58 -0.65
N GLN A 93 0.80 19.91 -1.42
CA GLN A 93 0.96 20.20 -2.84
C GLN A 93 1.61 21.57 -3.04
N PRO A 94 2.63 21.70 -3.91
CA PRO A 94 3.12 22.99 -4.36
C PRO A 94 2.02 23.74 -5.12
N SER A 95 1.82 25.02 -4.82
CA SER A 95 0.74 25.87 -5.36
C SER A 95 0.68 25.99 -6.89
N PHE A 96 1.72 25.56 -7.61
CA PHE A 96 1.85 25.69 -9.06
C PHE A 96 1.47 24.43 -9.86
N ILE A 97 1.13 23.33 -9.18
CA ILE A 97 0.77 22.07 -9.83
C ILE A 97 -0.75 22.00 -9.84
N PRO A 98 -1.40 21.68 -10.98
CA PRO A 98 -2.86 21.60 -11.05
C PRO A 98 -3.37 20.41 -10.24
N ALA A 99 -4.46 20.62 -9.50
CA ALA A 99 -5.14 19.57 -8.76
C ALA A 99 -5.79 18.56 -9.72
N ARG A 100 -5.44 17.27 -9.65
CA ARG A 100 -6.13 16.17 -10.36
C ARG A 100 -6.90 15.32 -9.36
N ALA A 101 -8.20 15.16 -9.59
CA ALA A 101 -9.01 14.23 -8.83
C ALA A 101 -8.57 12.76 -9.07
N LEU A 102 -8.53 11.98 -7.99
CA LEU A 102 -8.35 10.54 -8.06
C LEU A 102 -9.55 9.92 -8.80
N THR A 103 -9.26 9.01 -9.72
CA THR A 103 -10.28 8.18 -10.36
C THR A 103 -10.87 7.20 -9.37
N GLU A 104 -12.07 6.71 -9.62
CA GLU A 104 -12.70 5.66 -8.81
C GLU A 104 -11.81 4.43 -8.65
N ARG A 105 -11.10 4.03 -9.71
CA ARG A 105 -10.15 2.93 -9.67
C ARG A 105 -8.97 3.21 -8.73
N GLU A 106 -8.43 4.42 -8.76
CA GLU A 106 -7.35 4.84 -7.86
C GLU A 106 -7.84 4.87 -6.40
N LEU A 107 -9.05 5.36 -6.15
CA LEU A 107 -9.67 5.34 -4.81
C LEU A 107 -9.81 3.91 -4.26
N HIS A 108 -10.33 2.98 -5.06
CA HIS A 108 -10.47 1.57 -4.64
C HIS A 108 -9.11 0.88 -4.44
N CYS A 109 -8.12 1.20 -5.28
CA CYS A 109 -6.76 0.69 -5.12
C CYS A 109 -6.14 1.15 -3.79
N ILE A 110 -6.26 2.44 -3.47
CA ILE A 110 -5.81 3.00 -2.19
C ILE A 110 -6.60 2.36 -1.03
N ALA A 111 -7.92 2.23 -1.16
CA ALA A 111 -8.78 1.65 -0.13
C ALA A 111 -8.39 0.20 0.22
N ARG A 112 -8.12 -0.64 -0.79
CA ARG A 112 -7.64 -2.02 -0.59
C ARG A 112 -6.26 -2.05 0.06
N SER A 113 -5.38 -1.13 -0.33
CA SER A 113 -4.04 -0.99 0.25
C SER A 113 -4.10 -0.55 1.71
N ILE A 114 -4.95 0.43 2.04
CA ILE A 114 -5.24 0.84 3.42
C ILE A 114 -5.76 -0.35 4.21
N TYR A 115 -6.77 -1.06 3.68
CA TYR A 115 -7.32 -2.25 4.32
C TYR A 115 -6.24 -3.29 4.61
N LEU A 116 -5.37 -3.60 3.65
CA LEU A 116 -4.24 -4.52 3.83
C LEU A 116 -3.25 -4.07 4.93
N LEU A 117 -3.04 -2.76 5.08
CA LEU A 117 -2.14 -2.21 6.09
C LEU A 117 -2.75 -2.19 7.50
N VAL A 118 -4.05 -1.95 7.63
CA VAL A 118 -4.75 -1.97 8.93
C VAL A 118 -5.16 -3.38 9.34
N LEU A 119 -5.32 -4.29 8.38
CA LEU A 119 -5.57 -5.72 8.59
C LEU A 119 -4.32 -6.37 9.18
N ARG A 120 -4.21 -6.31 10.51
CA ARG A 120 -3.23 -7.06 11.30
C ARG A 120 -3.59 -8.57 11.30
N GLN A 121 -2.90 -9.35 12.13
CA GLN A 121 -3.25 -10.76 12.43
C GLN A 121 -4.61 -10.96 13.15
N GLY A 122 -5.47 -9.93 13.21
CA GLY A 122 -6.80 -10.01 13.80
C GLY A 122 -7.84 -10.58 12.83
N PRO A 123 -9.03 -10.98 13.34
CA PRO A 123 -10.11 -11.46 12.49
C PRO A 123 -10.64 -10.34 11.59
N ARG A 124 -10.83 -10.66 10.30
CA ARG A 124 -11.37 -9.72 9.28
C ARG A 124 -12.71 -9.13 9.70
N ASP A 125 -13.60 -9.97 10.22
CA ASP A 125 -14.95 -9.57 10.62
C ASP A 125 -14.95 -8.46 11.69
N TYR A 126 -13.99 -8.50 12.61
CA TYR A 126 -13.86 -7.45 13.63
C TYR A 126 -13.42 -6.12 13.02
N LEU A 127 -12.44 -6.15 12.12
CA LEU A 127 -12.00 -4.96 11.40
C LEU A 127 -13.11 -4.39 10.53
N ASP A 128 -13.83 -5.23 9.80
CA ASP A 128 -14.95 -4.82 8.94
C ASP A 128 -16.04 -4.13 9.77
N THR A 129 -16.34 -4.66 10.96
CA THR A 129 -17.30 -4.06 11.90
C THR A 129 -16.82 -2.71 12.44
N LEU A 130 -15.54 -2.59 12.80
CA LEU A 130 -14.99 -1.30 13.25
C LEU A 130 -14.99 -0.25 12.12
N ILE A 131 -14.66 -0.65 10.89
CA ILE A 131 -14.71 0.25 9.74
C ILE A 131 -16.14 0.71 9.49
N GLU A 132 -17.11 -0.21 9.60
CA GLU A 132 -18.52 0.14 9.48
C GLU A 132 -18.97 1.15 10.54
N LEU A 133 -18.54 0.95 11.79
CA LEU A 133 -18.84 1.87 12.88
C LEU A 133 -18.23 3.27 12.65
N VAL A 134 -17.01 3.33 12.12
CA VAL A 134 -16.24 4.58 11.97
C VAL A 134 -16.65 5.39 10.74
N LEU A 135 -16.93 4.72 9.62
CA LEU A 135 -17.20 5.38 8.34
C LEU A 135 -18.69 5.40 7.98
N GLY A 136 -19.44 4.36 8.38
CA GLY A 136 -20.81 4.13 7.91
C GLY A 136 -20.91 4.07 6.39
N GLY A 137 -22.11 4.38 5.88
CA GLY A 137 -22.39 4.48 4.44
C GLY A 137 -22.83 3.16 3.80
N ASP A 138 -23.09 3.22 2.49
CA ASP A 138 -23.53 2.07 1.70
C ASP A 138 -22.34 1.32 1.09
N GLY A 139 -22.55 0.03 0.80
CA GLY A 139 -21.55 -0.81 0.13
C GLY A 139 -20.71 -1.67 1.08
N ASN A 140 -19.69 -2.33 0.51
CA ASN A 140 -18.76 -3.17 1.25
C ASN A 140 -17.67 -2.32 1.96
N THR A 141 -16.85 -2.94 2.80
CA THR A 141 -15.77 -2.27 3.55
C THR A 141 -14.84 -1.42 2.66
N ILE A 142 -14.49 -1.92 1.47
CA ILE A 142 -13.62 -1.20 0.54
C ILE A 142 -14.33 0.01 -0.06
N ASP A 143 -15.61 -0.12 -0.42
CA ASP A 143 -16.40 0.99 -0.96
C ASP A 143 -16.48 2.14 0.06
N LYS A 144 -16.63 1.78 1.35
CA LYS A 144 -16.69 2.73 2.47
C LYS A 144 -15.37 3.46 2.68
N ILE A 145 -14.24 2.73 2.67
CA ILE A 145 -12.91 3.35 2.71
C ILE A 145 -12.71 4.25 1.48
N ALA A 146 -13.09 3.79 0.28
CA ALA A 146 -12.93 4.55 -0.95
C ALA A 146 -13.72 5.86 -0.94
N ALA A 147 -14.96 5.85 -0.41
CA ALA A 147 -15.79 7.03 -0.25
C ALA A 147 -15.25 8.00 0.82
N TRP A 148 -14.52 7.49 1.81
CA TRP A 148 -13.89 8.31 2.84
C TRP A 148 -12.67 9.10 2.33
N ILE A 149 -11.86 8.52 1.44
CA ILE A 149 -10.58 9.10 0.97
C ILE A 149 -10.72 10.56 0.47
N PRO A 150 -11.66 10.92 -0.42
CA PRO A 150 -11.77 12.30 -0.93
C PRO A 150 -12.00 13.34 0.16
N SER A 151 -12.68 12.97 1.26
CA SER A 151 -12.93 13.88 2.39
C SER A 151 -11.67 14.21 3.21
N GLN A 152 -10.59 13.47 3.01
CA GLN A 152 -9.32 13.65 3.71
C GLN A 152 -8.31 14.48 2.89
N ILE A 153 -8.65 14.81 1.64
CA ILE A 153 -7.73 15.37 0.66
C ILE A 153 -8.29 16.71 0.18
N GLU A 154 -7.82 17.83 0.75
CA GLU A 154 -8.30 19.15 0.31
C GLU A 154 -7.71 19.62 -1.02
N ALA A 155 -6.51 19.15 -1.40
CA ALA A 155 -5.89 19.44 -2.70
C ALA A 155 -4.61 18.61 -2.85
N TYR A 156 -4.73 17.32 -3.18
CA TYR A 156 -3.56 16.50 -3.43
C TYR A 156 -3.50 16.00 -4.85
N THR A 157 -2.36 16.24 -5.48
CA THR A 157 -1.97 15.65 -6.74
C THR A 157 -0.53 15.23 -6.56
N TYR A 158 -0.32 13.96 -6.27
CA TYR A 158 0.69 13.09 -6.85
C TYR A 158 0.31 11.65 -6.47
N PHE A 159 1.16 10.68 -6.78
CA PHE A 159 0.75 9.30 -7.01
C PHE A 159 -0.10 8.67 -5.87
N PRO A 160 -1.07 7.79 -6.18
CA PRO A 160 -1.89 7.09 -5.18
C PRO A 160 -1.09 6.48 -4.02
N SER A 161 0.16 6.06 -4.28
CA SER A 161 1.03 5.46 -3.28
C SER A 161 1.53 6.42 -2.20
N GLU A 162 1.68 7.71 -2.53
CA GLU A 162 2.13 8.72 -1.56
C GLU A 162 1.05 9.03 -0.51
N LEU A 163 -0.22 8.79 -0.84
CA LEU A 163 -1.35 8.99 0.07
C LEU A 163 -1.58 7.81 1.00
N THR A 164 -1.19 6.60 0.60
CA THR A 164 -1.68 5.38 1.21
C THR A 164 -1.22 5.25 2.66
N LEU A 165 0.04 5.55 2.95
CA LEU A 165 0.57 5.46 4.31
C LEU A 165 -0.05 6.49 5.27
N PRO A 166 -0.05 7.81 4.97
CA PRO A 166 -0.73 8.80 5.81
C PRO A 166 -2.22 8.48 6.05
N LEU A 167 -2.94 8.06 5.00
CA LEU A 167 -4.35 7.70 5.12
C LEU A 167 -4.56 6.43 5.95
N ALA A 168 -3.69 5.42 5.81
CA ALA A 168 -3.75 4.22 6.64
C ALA A 168 -3.49 4.51 8.12
N GLN A 169 -2.55 5.41 8.43
CA GLN A 169 -2.28 5.86 9.80
C GLN A 169 -3.49 6.60 10.41
N ASN A 170 -4.09 7.52 9.66
CA ASN A 170 -5.31 8.23 10.08
C ASN A 170 -6.49 7.25 10.29
N MET A 171 -6.66 6.29 9.38
CA MET A 171 -7.66 5.22 9.54
C MET A 171 -7.41 4.41 10.82
N MET A 172 -6.19 3.95 11.05
CA MET A 172 -5.85 3.17 12.25
C MET A 172 -6.11 3.96 13.54
N GLN A 173 -5.86 5.27 13.55
CA GLN A 173 -6.18 6.13 14.70
C GLN A 173 -7.68 6.19 14.95
N LYS A 174 -8.50 6.38 13.92
CA LYS A 174 -9.97 6.38 14.04
C LYS A 174 -10.49 5.03 14.56
N LEU A 175 -9.96 3.93 14.03
CA LEU A 175 -10.32 2.57 14.46
C LEU A 175 -9.96 2.33 15.93
N ARG A 176 -8.80 2.81 16.38
CA ARG A 176 -8.38 2.72 17.80
C ARG A 176 -9.33 3.47 18.72
N GLN A 177 -9.65 4.71 18.38
CA GLN A 177 -10.60 5.52 19.15
C GLN A 177 -11.94 4.79 19.24
N ALA A 178 -12.47 4.27 18.13
CA ALA A 178 -13.72 3.52 18.14
C ALA A 178 -13.65 2.24 18.99
N SER A 179 -12.53 1.52 18.96
CA SER A 179 -12.35 0.30 19.76
C SER A 179 -12.25 0.55 21.27
N GLU A 180 -11.94 1.77 21.71
CA GLU A 180 -11.96 2.12 23.14
C GLU A 180 -13.38 2.32 23.68
N PHE A 181 -14.36 2.50 22.80
CA PHE A 181 -15.77 2.72 23.14
C PHE A 181 -16.65 1.47 22.95
N TYR A 182 -16.06 0.33 22.55
CA TYR A 182 -16.75 -0.94 22.24
C TYR A 182 -16.24 -2.07 23.13
#